data_AF-A0A7T8GRJ5-F1
#
_entry.id   AF-A0A7T8GRJ5-F1
#
_cell.length_a   1.000
_cell.length_b   1.000
_cell.length_c   1.000
_cell.angle_alpha   90.00
_cell.angle_beta   90.00
_cell.angle_gamma   90.00
#
_symmetry.space_group_name_H-M   'P 1'
#
loop_
_entity.id
_entity.type
_entity.pdbx_description
1 polymer ?
#
loop_
_entity_poly.entity_id
_entity_poly.type
_entity_poly.pdbx_seq_one_letter_code
_entity_poly.pdbx_strand_id
1 'polypeptide(L)'
;EEKTDFMKEDFVPEPRVPKREDKRVQEDVFIEVKIDEPRKVGEGISSFMAYGLRTKTNSCLFTKSDPAVSRRFSDFLGLHEKLKERHTPLGRIVPPAPDKNMLSTTKAKII
;
A
#
# COMPACT_ATOMS: atom_id res chain seq x y z
N GLU A 1 -35.74 70.98 -13.46
CA GLU A 1 -35.81 69.98 -14.55
C GLU A 1 -34.54 70.13 -15.36
N GLU A 2 -33.99 69.01 -15.87
CA GLU A 2 -32.67 68.90 -16.52
C GLU A 2 -31.44 69.07 -15.61
N LYS A 3 -30.41 68.24 -15.71
CA LYS A 3 -30.25 66.94 -16.35
C LYS A 3 -29.07 66.26 -15.67
N THR A 4 -29.25 64.98 -15.46
CA THR A 4 -28.24 64.00 -15.05
C THR A 4 -27.02 64.07 -15.96
N ASP A 5 -25.84 64.31 -15.38
CA ASP A 5 -24.58 63.87 -15.99
C ASP A 5 -23.54 63.60 -14.89
N PHE A 6 -23.71 62.47 -14.22
CA PHE A 6 -22.66 61.87 -13.40
C PHE A 6 -22.15 60.67 -14.20
N MET A 7 -20.91 60.79 -14.69
CA MET A 7 -20.16 59.81 -15.46
C MET A 7 -20.55 58.37 -15.10
N LYS A 8 -21.09 57.65 -16.08
CA LYS A 8 -21.02 56.19 -16.10
C LYS A 8 -19.56 55.83 -16.37
N GLU A 9 -18.77 55.74 -15.31
CA GLU A 9 -17.52 54.99 -15.34
C GLU A 9 -17.87 53.55 -15.70
N ASP A 10 -17.32 53.09 -16.82
CA ASP A 10 -17.53 51.76 -17.36
C ASP A 10 -17.14 50.71 -16.32
N PHE A 11 -18.14 50.07 -15.71
CA PHE A 11 -17.96 48.84 -14.95
C PHE A 11 -17.55 47.76 -15.95
N VAL A 12 -16.25 47.67 -16.24
CA VAL A 12 -15.65 46.55 -16.97
C VAL A 12 -15.73 45.36 -16.01
N PRO A 13 -16.56 44.33 -16.27
CA PRO A 13 -16.55 43.16 -15.40
C PRO A 13 -15.19 42.48 -15.56
N GLU A 14 -14.43 42.37 -14.47
CA GLU A 14 -13.20 41.58 -14.43
C GLU A 14 -13.48 40.18 -15.01
N PRO A 15 -12.59 39.64 -15.88
CA PRO A 15 -12.77 38.30 -16.39
C PRO A 15 -12.71 37.33 -15.22
N ARG A 16 -13.86 36.68 -14.94
CA ARG A 16 -13.95 35.57 -13.99
C ARG A 16 -12.99 34.49 -14.46
N VAL A 17 -11.81 34.45 -13.83
CA VAL A 17 -10.84 33.39 -14.00
C VAL A 17 -11.60 32.07 -13.84
N PRO A 18 -11.58 31.16 -14.82
CA PRO A 18 -12.22 29.87 -14.64
C PRO A 18 -11.55 29.22 -13.44
N LYS A 19 -12.34 28.99 -12.37
CA LYS A 19 -11.94 28.12 -11.27
C LYS A 19 -11.67 26.78 -11.93
N ARG A 20 -10.40 26.50 -12.23
CA ARG A 20 -9.94 25.17 -12.57
C ARG A 20 -10.28 24.34 -11.35
N GLU A 21 -11.41 23.66 -11.40
CA GLU A 21 -11.64 22.52 -10.56
C GLU A 21 -10.51 21.55 -10.91
N ASP A 22 -9.45 21.60 -10.13
CA ASP A 22 -8.48 20.51 -10.05
C ASP A 22 -9.27 19.31 -9.52
N LYS A 23 -10.03 18.66 -10.40
CA LYS A 23 -10.43 17.28 -10.23
C LYS A 23 -9.13 16.50 -10.29
N ARG A 24 -8.39 16.49 -9.16
CA ARG A 24 -7.43 15.44 -8.89
C ARG A 24 -8.25 14.18 -8.95
N VAL A 25 -8.23 13.52 -10.10
CA VAL A 25 -8.60 12.12 -10.18
C VAL A 25 -7.63 11.47 -9.20
N GLN A 26 -8.09 11.21 -7.97
CA GLN A 26 -7.40 10.27 -7.11
C GLN A 26 -7.54 8.96 -7.85
N GLU A 27 -6.55 8.62 -8.67
CA GLU A 27 -6.40 7.24 -9.10
C GLU A 27 -6.33 6.42 -7.83
N ASP A 28 -7.32 5.55 -7.64
CA ASP A 28 -7.34 4.67 -6.48
C ASP A 28 -6.03 3.90 -6.46
N VAL A 29 -5.27 4.06 -5.38
CA VAL A 29 -4.01 3.37 -5.20
C VAL A 29 -4.31 1.89 -4.98
N PHE A 30 -4.01 1.05 -5.96
CA PHE A 30 -4.16 -0.39 -5.87
C PHE A 30 -2.84 -1.05 -5.47
N ILE A 31 -2.93 -2.05 -4.62
CA ILE A 31 -1.82 -2.94 -4.27
C ILE A 31 -2.36 -4.36 -4.34
N GLU A 32 -1.91 -5.13 -5.32
CA GLU A 32 -2.18 -6.55 -5.46
C GLU A 32 -0.93 -7.33 -5.09
N VAL A 33 -1.00 -8.24 -4.12
CA VAL A 33 0.13 -9.09 -3.73
C VAL A 33 -0.21 -10.54 -4.02
N LYS A 34 0.68 -11.23 -4.75
CA LYS A 34 0.60 -12.65 -5.03
C LYS A 34 1.82 -13.37 -4.47
N ILE A 35 1.57 -14.47 -3.77
CA ILE A 35 2.60 -15.37 -3.26
C ILE A 35 2.49 -16.68 -4.02
N ASP A 36 3.58 -17.11 -4.63
CA ASP A 36 3.62 -18.31 -5.44
C ASP A 36 5.00 -19.00 -5.42
N GLU A 37 5.21 -19.97 -6.32
CA GLU A 37 6.48 -20.68 -6.51
C GLU A 37 7.14 -21.17 -5.21
N PRO A 38 6.50 -22.08 -4.44
CA PRO A 38 7.13 -22.65 -3.27
C PRO A 38 8.36 -23.47 -3.68
N ARG A 39 9.54 -23.07 -3.22
CA ARG A 39 10.81 -23.74 -3.54
C ARG A 39 11.61 -23.98 -2.27
N LYS A 40 12.12 -25.20 -2.14
CA LYS A 40 13.13 -25.51 -1.12
C LYS A 40 14.47 -24.93 -1.55
N VAL A 41 15.07 -24.11 -0.68
CA VAL A 41 16.39 -23.51 -0.86
C VAL A 41 17.32 -24.05 0.22
N GLY A 42 18.52 -24.46 -0.18
CA GLY A 42 19.54 -25.05 0.71
C GLY A 42 19.43 -26.56 0.87
N GLU A 43 20.46 -27.15 1.48
CA GLU A 43 20.61 -28.59 1.70
C GLU A 43 20.84 -28.87 3.20
N GLY A 44 20.33 -30.00 3.70
CA GLY A 44 20.48 -30.39 5.10
C GLY A 44 19.68 -29.52 6.09
N ILE A 45 20.27 -29.32 7.27
CA ILE A 45 19.63 -28.70 8.45
C ILE A 45 19.31 -27.20 8.23
N SER A 46 20.04 -26.53 7.34
CA SER A 46 19.84 -25.10 7.03
C SER A 46 18.87 -24.85 5.87
N SER A 47 18.19 -25.89 5.37
CA SER A 47 17.23 -25.74 4.27
C SER A 47 15.95 -25.03 4.72
N PHE A 48 15.38 -24.19 3.85
CA PHE A 48 14.15 -23.45 4.10
C PHE A 48 13.25 -23.40 2.87
N MET A 49 11.95 -23.16 3.08
CA MET A 49 11.01 -22.88 2.01
C MET A 49 11.00 -21.39 1.69
N ALA A 50 11.32 -21.06 0.44
CA ALA A 50 11.19 -19.73 -0.14
C ALA A 50 9.93 -19.68 -1.00
N TYR A 51 9.31 -18.51 -1.05
CA TYR A 51 8.15 -18.21 -1.86
C TYR A 51 8.48 -17.02 -2.76
N GLY A 52 8.05 -17.09 -4.01
CA GLY A 52 7.99 -15.95 -4.90
C GLY A 52 6.90 -14.98 -4.43
N LEU A 53 7.23 -13.70 -4.34
CA LEU A 53 6.28 -12.66 -3.99
C LEU A 53 6.30 -11.61 -5.10
N ARG A 54 5.16 -11.49 -5.77
CA ARG A 54 4.94 -10.52 -6.84
C ARG A 54 3.91 -9.52 -6.36
N THR A 55 4.29 -8.26 -6.33
CA THR A 55 3.37 -7.16 -6.02
C THR A 55 3.09 -6.42 -7.31
N LYS A 56 1.84 -6.07 -7.58
CA LYS A 56 1.45 -5.12 -8.62
C LYS A 56 0.84 -3.90 -7.97
N THR A 57 1.31 -2.72 -8.31
CA THR A 57 0.79 -1.48 -7.73
C THR A 57 1.00 -0.28 -8.65
N ASN A 58 0.09 0.69 -8.58
CA ASN A 58 0.26 2.03 -9.12
C ASN A 58 0.76 3.04 -8.07
N SER A 59 1.06 2.60 -6.84
CA SER A 59 1.52 3.48 -5.77
C SER A 59 2.92 4.02 -6.07
N CYS A 60 3.07 5.34 -6.02
CA CYS A 60 4.35 6.03 -6.14
C CYS A 60 5.33 5.75 -4.97
N LEU A 61 4.89 5.04 -3.93
CA LEU A 61 5.74 4.59 -2.82
C LEU A 61 6.68 3.45 -3.22
N PHE A 62 6.40 2.75 -4.33
CA PHE A 62 7.23 1.66 -4.82
C PHE A 62 8.11 2.13 -5.97
N THR A 63 9.37 1.70 -5.99
CA THR A 63 10.32 2.02 -7.07
C THR A 63 9.93 1.41 -8.42
N LYS A 64 9.22 0.27 -8.38
CA LYS A 64 8.75 -0.45 -9.56
C LYS A 64 7.25 -0.74 -9.39
N SER A 65 6.51 -0.75 -10.49
CA SER A 65 5.09 -1.11 -10.47
C SER A 65 4.88 -2.60 -10.18
N ASP A 66 5.79 -3.45 -10.68
CA ASP A 66 5.72 -4.91 -10.52
C ASP A 66 7.01 -5.53 -9.91
N PRO A 67 7.35 -5.28 -8.64
CA PRO A 67 8.51 -5.91 -8.01
C PRO A 67 8.26 -7.40 -7.75
N ALA A 68 9.28 -8.22 -8.06
CA ALA A 68 9.33 -9.64 -7.75
C ALA A 68 10.50 -9.92 -6.78
N VAL A 69 10.22 -10.59 -5.66
CA VAL A 69 11.21 -10.95 -4.65
C VAL A 69 11.00 -12.38 -4.17
N SER A 70 12.07 -13.04 -3.73
CA SER A 70 11.97 -14.35 -3.09
C SER A 70 12.22 -14.21 -1.58
N ARG A 71 11.28 -14.67 -0.76
CA ARG A 71 11.32 -14.55 0.71
C ARG A 71 10.84 -15.82 1.39
N ARG A 72 11.37 -16.09 2.58
CA ARG A 72 10.92 -17.22 3.43
C ARG A 72 9.84 -16.76 4.40
N PHE A 73 9.08 -17.70 4.94
CA PHE A 73 7.98 -17.38 5.87
C PHE A 73 8.45 -16.53 7.07
N SER A 74 9.63 -16.82 7.63
CA SER A 74 10.18 -16.08 8.76
C SER A 74 10.50 -14.61 8.46
N ASP A 75 10.70 -14.24 7.19
CA ASP A 75 10.93 -12.84 6.83
C ASP A 75 9.65 -12.00 7.04
N PHE A 76 8.47 -12.58 6.79
CA PHE A 76 7.18 -11.94 7.05
C PHE A 76 6.89 -11.80 8.54
N LEU A 77 7.28 -12.79 9.35
CA LEU A 77 7.18 -12.70 10.80
C LEU A 77 8.06 -11.55 11.33
N GLY A 78 9.32 -11.48 10.89
CA GLY A 78 10.22 -10.39 11.28
C GLY A 78 9.75 -9.02 10.80
N LEU A 79 9.09 -8.94 9.63
CA LEU A 79 8.46 -7.70 9.17
C LEU A 79 7.28 -7.30 10.06
N HIS A 80 6.42 -8.25 10.43
CA HIS A 80 5.28 -8.00 11.32
C HIS A 80 5.72 -7.49 12.70
N GLU A 81 6.73 -8.13 13.30
CA GLU A 81 7.31 -7.72 14.59
C GLU A 81 7.85 -6.28 14.53
N LYS A 82 8.63 -5.95 13.48
CA LYS A 82 9.16 -4.60 13.29
C LYS A 82 8.06 -3.56 13.05
N LEU A 83 7.03 -3.91 12.27
CA LEU A 83 5.89 -3.02 12.05
C LEU A 83 5.15 -2.79 13.37
N LYS A 84 4.93 -3.82 14.17
CA LYS A 84 4.31 -3.72 15.49
C LYS A 84 5.12 -2.84 16.41
N GLU A 85 6.43 -3.06 16.55
CA GLU A 85 7.29 -2.25 17.42
C GLU A 85 7.30 -0.77 17.02
N ARG A 86 7.31 -0.44 15.72
CA ARG A 86 7.37 0.95 15.24
C ARG A 86 6.03 1.68 15.27
N HIS A 87 4.93 0.97 15.07
CA HIS A 87 3.60 1.56 14.92
C HIS A 87 2.75 1.50 16.19
N THR A 88 3.04 0.57 17.11
CA THR A 88 2.38 0.50 18.44
C THR A 88 2.57 1.80 19.24
N PRO A 89 3.78 2.40 19.31
CA PRO A 89 3.97 3.68 20.02
C PRO A 89 3.28 4.87 19.35
N LEU A 90 2.97 4.77 18.05
CA LEU A 90 2.30 5.81 17.27
C LEU A 90 0.77 5.65 17.27
N GLY A 91 0.22 4.72 18.07
CA GLY A 91 -1.22 4.47 18.18
C GLY A 91 -1.85 3.83 16.92
N ARG A 92 -1.05 3.31 15.98
CA ARG A 92 -1.57 2.58 14.81
C ARG A 92 -1.70 1.09 15.13
N ILE A 93 -2.91 0.58 14.94
CA ILE A 93 -3.24 -0.84 15.19
C ILE A 93 -2.71 -1.67 14.03
N VAL A 94 -1.67 -2.47 14.27
CA VAL A 94 -1.24 -3.52 13.34
C VAL A 94 -2.16 -4.73 13.54
N PRO A 95 -2.87 -5.20 12.50
CA PRO A 95 -3.74 -6.36 12.64
C PRO A 95 -2.95 -7.57 13.14
N PRO A 96 -3.56 -8.43 13.97
CA PRO A 96 -2.90 -9.64 14.45
C PRO A 96 -2.44 -10.45 13.22
N ALA A 97 -1.19 -10.91 13.25
CA ALA A 97 -0.69 -11.75 12.17
C ALA A 97 -1.64 -12.95 12.02
N PRO A 98 -2.01 -13.33 10.79
CA PRO A 98 -2.80 -14.55 10.59
C PRO A 98 -2.03 -15.70 11.23
N ASP A 99 -2.75 -16.52 12.02
CA ASP A 99 -2.15 -17.61 12.77
C ASP A 99 -1.24 -18.43 11.85
N LYS A 100 0.00 -18.65 12.31
CA LYS A 100 0.91 -19.60 11.70
C LYS A 100 0.22 -20.96 11.79
N ASN A 101 -0.51 -21.35 10.74
CA ASN A 101 -1.22 -22.61 10.72
C ASN A 101 -0.16 -23.73 10.77
N MET A 102 0.17 -24.18 11.98
CA MET A 102 1.03 -25.31 12.28
C MET A 102 0.32 -26.64 11.92
N LEU A 103 -0.45 -26.68 10.83
CA LEU A 103 -0.98 -27.90 10.23
C LEU A 103 0.14 -28.77 9.61
N SER A 104 1.38 -28.66 10.11
CA SER A 104 2.53 -29.49 9.77
C SER A 104 3.13 -30.21 10.99
N THR A 105 2.53 -30.14 12.18
CA THR A 105 2.98 -30.93 13.33
C THR A 105 1.84 -31.74 13.91
N THR A 106 1.99 -33.07 13.84
CA THR A 106 1.26 -34.15 14.54
C THR A 106 0.27 -34.95 13.68
N LYS A 107 0.82 -35.86 12.85
CA LYS A 107 0.29 -37.23 12.81
C LYS A 107 1.18 -38.12 13.69
N ALA A 108 1.10 -37.92 15.00
CA ALA A 108 1.39 -39.01 15.92
C ALA A 108 0.11 -39.85 15.97
N LYS A 109 0.13 -41.02 15.34
CA LYS A 109 -0.85 -42.07 15.67
C LYS A 109 -0.57 -42.46 17.11
N ILE A 110 -1.48 -42.14 18.02
CA ILE A 110 -1.59 -42.87 19.28
C ILE A 110 -2.08 -44.26 18.87
N ILE A 111 -1.24 -45.27 19.12
CA ILE A 111 -1.65 -46.68 19.14
C ILE A 111 -2.15 -46.96 20.56
#